data_AF-A0A5C6LXY7-F1
#
_entry.id   AF-A0A5C6LXY7-F1
#
_cell.length_a   1.000
_cell.length_b   1.000
_cell.length_c   1.000
_cell.angle_alpha   90.00
_cell.angle_beta   90.00
_cell.angle_gamma   90.00
#
_symmetry.space_group_name_H-M   'P 1'
#
loop_
_entity.id
_entity.type
_entity.pdbx_description
1 polymer ?
#
loop_
_entity_poly.entity_id
_entity_poly.type
_entity_poly.pdbx_seq_one_letter_code
_entity_poly.pdbx_strand_id
1 'polypeptide(L)'
;MLKYGITIFIVTTTAICSYFLLAYKLDTIVLYDRTDAYTTIAPYFAAVPEILVKNNNELDVVLSFEGIREAVYLNNLEINISPGNATPVLPVAVREDGSNYQASCYNALPCKSKMLEPLKQDQHFTFTFNTSKLHTKRYMVTIKGDIVNGGFKSSFRKQIPIQEKAVFLERN
;
A
#
# COMPACT_ATOMS: atom_id res chain seq x y z
N MET A 1 1.87 7.13 55.22
CA MET A 1 1.66 7.76 53.89
C MET A 1 2.41 7.06 52.76
N LEU A 2 3.55 6.39 53.00
CA LEU A 2 4.33 5.67 51.97
C LEU A 2 3.56 4.54 51.24
N LYS A 3 2.72 3.77 51.96
CA LYS A 3 1.95 2.66 51.37
C LYS A 3 0.97 3.13 50.27
N TYR A 4 0.28 4.25 50.49
CA TYR A 4 -0.69 4.78 49.52
C TYR A 4 0.00 5.31 48.25
N GLY A 5 1.20 5.90 48.38
CA GLY A 5 1.98 6.37 47.24
C GLY A 5 2.42 5.23 46.31
N ILE A 6 2.83 4.09 46.88
CA ILE A 6 3.23 2.90 46.10
C ILE A 6 2.03 2.32 45.34
N THR A 7 0.85 2.23 45.98
CA THR A 7 -0.35 1.70 45.32
C THR A 7 -0.79 2.58 44.15
N ILE A 8 -0.76 3.90 44.33
CA ILE A 8 -1.10 4.86 43.26
C ILE A 8 -0.11 4.73 42.10
N PHE A 9 1.20 4.64 42.38
CA PHE A 9 2.24 4.48 41.36
C PHE A 9 2.07 3.18 40.56
N ILE A 10 1.76 2.06 41.22
CA ILE A 10 1.53 0.80 40.53
C ILE A 10 0.33 0.93 39.58
N VAL A 11 -0.81 1.45 40.06
CA VAL A 11 -2.05 1.56 39.27
C VAL A 11 -1.89 2.47 38.05
N THR A 12 -1.23 3.63 38.20
CA THR A 12 -0.97 4.51 37.05
C THR A 12 0.00 3.86 36.06
N THR A 13 1.03 3.17 36.54
CA THR A 13 1.98 2.48 35.65
C THR A 13 1.31 1.35 34.88
N THR A 14 0.45 0.54 35.50
CA THR A 14 -0.31 -0.50 34.77
C THR A 14 -1.29 0.10 33.78
N ALA A 15 -1.96 1.21 34.11
CA ALA A 15 -2.88 1.88 33.18
C ALA A 15 -2.14 2.42 31.94
N ILE A 16 -0.97 3.04 32.15
CA ILE A 16 -0.12 3.55 31.06
C ILE A 16 0.40 2.40 30.20
N CYS A 17 0.95 1.34 30.80
CA CYS A 17 1.42 0.17 30.05
C CYS A 17 0.29 -0.54 29.30
N SER A 18 -0.90 -0.65 29.89
CA SER A 18 -2.07 -1.25 29.25
C SER A 18 -2.56 -0.39 28.09
N TYR A 19 -2.56 0.93 28.24
CA TYR A 19 -2.89 1.86 27.17
C TYR A 19 -1.88 1.76 26.03
N PHE A 20 -0.57 1.74 26.32
CA PHE A 20 0.46 1.54 25.31
C PHE A 20 0.30 0.18 24.61
N LEU A 21 0.04 -0.91 25.34
CA LEU A 21 -0.20 -2.23 24.76
C LEU A 21 -1.47 -2.28 23.88
N LEU A 22 -2.55 -1.62 24.30
CA LEU A 22 -3.81 -1.57 23.55
C LEU A 22 -3.67 -0.69 22.30
N ALA A 23 -3.02 0.47 22.41
CA ALA A 23 -2.70 1.34 21.28
C ALA A 23 -1.78 0.62 20.28
N TYR A 24 -0.81 -0.17 20.75
CA TYR A 24 0.08 -0.97 19.91
C TYR A 24 -0.67 -2.09 19.15
N LYS A 25 -1.82 -2.56 19.66
CA LYS A 25 -2.63 -3.60 19.02
C LYS A 25 -3.68 -3.08 18.04
N LEU A 26 -4.07 -1.81 18.11
CA LEU A 26 -5.21 -1.29 17.35
C LEU A 26 -4.85 -0.93 15.89
N ASP A 27 -3.63 -0.49 15.61
CA ASP A 27 -3.21 -0.03 14.27
C ASP A 27 -1.96 -0.76 13.75
N THR A 28 -1.95 -2.09 13.79
CA THR A 28 -0.84 -2.86 13.18
C THR A 28 -0.93 -2.76 11.65
N ILE A 29 -0.43 -1.66 11.10
CA ILE A 29 -0.13 -1.48 9.68
C ILE A 29 1.15 -2.24 9.41
N VAL A 30 1.02 -3.35 8.71
CA VAL A 30 2.15 -4.10 8.18
C VAL A 30 2.71 -3.31 7.01
N LEU A 31 3.96 -2.84 7.08
CA LEU A 31 4.69 -2.26 5.94
C LEU A 31 5.70 -3.33 5.47
N TYR A 32 5.64 -3.68 4.19
CA TYR A 32 6.60 -4.61 3.59
C TYR A 32 7.86 -3.87 3.13
N ASP A 33 9.02 -4.54 3.21
CA ASP A 33 10.33 -3.99 2.85
C ASP A 33 10.31 -3.42 1.44
N ARG A 34 10.51 -2.09 1.37
CA ARG A 34 10.43 -1.30 0.14
C ARG A 34 11.41 -1.83 -0.92
N THR A 35 12.56 -2.34 -0.51
CA THR A 35 13.73 -2.61 -1.38
C THR A 35 13.49 -3.77 -2.36
N ASP A 36 12.93 -4.88 -1.89
CA ASP A 36 12.61 -6.05 -2.73
C ASP A 36 11.39 -5.82 -3.63
N ALA A 37 10.56 -4.84 -3.28
CA ALA A 37 9.30 -4.54 -3.95
C ALA A 37 9.47 -3.59 -5.15
N TYR A 38 10.61 -2.89 -5.24
CA TYR A 38 10.93 -2.01 -6.38
C TYR A 38 10.82 -2.76 -7.70
N THR A 39 10.15 -2.11 -8.65
CA THR A 39 10.13 -2.51 -10.06
C THR A 39 10.74 -1.38 -10.87
N THR A 40 12.01 -1.54 -11.23
CA THR A 40 12.69 -0.58 -12.11
C THR A 40 12.14 -0.72 -13.51
N ILE A 41 11.51 0.34 -14.01
CA ILE A 41 10.97 0.41 -15.37
C ILE A 41 11.93 1.31 -16.15
N ALA A 42 13.10 0.74 -16.42
CA ALA A 42 14.19 1.45 -17.06
C ALA A 42 13.81 1.85 -18.50
N PRO A 43 14.27 3.02 -18.97
CA PRO A 43 15.04 4.05 -18.25
C PRO A 43 14.21 5.11 -17.50
N TYR A 44 12.89 4.94 -17.38
CA TYR A 44 11.97 6.05 -17.11
C TYR A 44 11.70 6.33 -15.64
N PHE A 45 11.43 5.32 -14.82
CA PHE A 45 11.06 5.46 -13.41
C PHE A 45 11.11 4.12 -12.67
N ALA A 46 10.83 4.14 -11.36
CA ALA A 46 10.58 2.94 -10.58
C ALA A 46 9.18 2.96 -9.98
N ALA A 47 8.53 1.79 -9.95
CA ALA A 47 7.28 1.59 -9.23
C ALA A 47 7.58 1.03 -7.84
N VAL A 48 7.03 1.67 -6.81
CA VAL A 48 7.29 1.40 -5.40
C VAL A 48 5.97 1.04 -4.73
N PRO A 49 5.68 -0.26 -4.58
CA PRO A 49 4.45 -0.69 -3.94
C PRO A 49 4.62 -0.74 -2.42
N GLU A 50 3.70 -0.12 -1.72
CA GLU A 50 3.50 -0.25 -0.27
C GLU A 50 2.20 -1.03 -0.04
N ILE A 51 2.28 -2.07 0.78
CA ILE A 51 1.15 -2.95 1.04
C ILE A 51 0.80 -2.85 2.52
N LEU A 52 -0.45 -2.47 2.82
CA LEU A 52 -0.95 -2.22 4.17
C LEU A 52 -2.06 -3.23 4.46
N VAL A 53 -1.81 -4.16 5.38
CA VAL A 53 -2.83 -5.10 5.86
C VAL A 53 -3.51 -4.49 7.08
N LYS A 54 -4.79 -4.11 6.97
CA LYS A 54 -5.57 -3.59 8.10
C LYS A 54 -6.24 -4.71 8.88
N ASN A 55 -6.46 -4.47 10.17
CA ASN A 55 -7.11 -5.41 11.10
C ASN A 55 -8.54 -5.82 10.69
N ASN A 56 -9.21 -5.06 9.82
CA ASN A 56 -10.59 -5.32 9.36
C ASN A 56 -10.68 -6.26 8.14
N ASN A 57 -9.64 -7.03 7.82
CA ASN A 57 -9.55 -7.85 6.61
C ASN A 57 -9.62 -7.00 5.32
N GLU A 58 -8.97 -5.84 5.37
CA GLU A 58 -8.81 -4.93 4.25
C GLU A 58 -7.32 -4.88 3.90
N LEU A 59 -7.02 -5.04 2.61
CA LEU A 59 -5.67 -4.95 2.08
C LEU A 59 -5.59 -3.75 1.16
N ASP A 60 -4.80 -2.75 1.53
CA ASP A 60 -4.49 -1.62 0.67
C ASP A 60 -3.15 -1.87 -0.02
N VAL A 61 -3.11 -1.64 -1.32
CA VAL A 61 -1.89 -1.61 -2.12
C VAL A 61 -1.76 -0.21 -2.68
N VAL A 62 -0.79 0.54 -2.16
CA VAL A 62 -0.43 1.89 -2.61
C VAL A 62 0.74 1.74 -3.56
N LEU A 63 0.58 2.15 -4.81
CA LEU A 63 1.62 2.10 -5.83
C LEU A 63 2.13 3.52 -6.10
N SER A 64 3.32 3.84 -5.61
CA SER A 64 4.00 5.10 -5.84
C SER A 64 4.96 5.01 -7.02
N PHE A 65 5.16 6.12 -7.72
CA PHE A 65 6.10 6.20 -8.84
C PHE A 65 7.19 7.22 -8.57
N GLU A 66 8.44 6.79 -8.64
CA GLU A 66 9.62 7.59 -8.28
C GLU A 66 10.60 7.72 -9.44
N GLY A 67 11.32 8.84 -9.47
CA GLY A 67 12.39 9.06 -10.46
C GLY A 67 11.90 9.24 -11.90
N ILE A 68 10.67 9.71 -12.10
CA ILE A 68 10.06 9.97 -13.41
C ILE A 68 10.85 11.04 -14.15
N ARG A 69 11.52 10.65 -15.24
CA ARG A 69 12.35 11.55 -16.06
C ARG A 69 11.59 12.23 -17.18
N GLU A 70 10.57 11.56 -17.72
CA GLU A 70 9.75 12.03 -18.84
C GLU A 70 8.28 11.74 -18.59
N ALA A 71 7.39 12.47 -19.25
CA ALA A 71 5.96 12.21 -19.15
C ALA A 71 5.61 10.86 -19.80
N VAL A 72 4.96 9.98 -19.05
CA VAL A 72 4.61 8.63 -19.51
C VAL A 72 3.15 8.36 -19.22
N TYR A 73 2.45 7.75 -20.18
CA TYR A 73 1.11 7.25 -19.97
C TYR A 73 1.16 5.85 -19.40
N LEU A 74 0.57 5.68 -18.23
CA LEU A 74 0.32 4.37 -17.65
C LEU A 74 -0.96 3.81 -18.29
N ASN A 75 -0.93 2.52 -18.61
CA ASN A 75 -2.03 1.79 -19.23
C ASN A 75 -2.19 0.44 -18.55
N ASN A 76 -3.41 -0.11 -18.57
CA ASN A 76 -3.72 -1.46 -18.12
C ASN A 76 -3.17 -1.80 -16.72
N LEU A 77 -3.10 -0.82 -15.81
CA LEU A 77 -2.64 -1.05 -14.45
C LEU A 77 -3.64 -1.94 -13.71
N GLU A 78 -3.18 -3.09 -13.25
CA GLU A 78 -4.02 -4.09 -12.57
C GLU A 78 -3.25 -4.70 -11.40
N ILE A 79 -3.96 -4.87 -10.29
CA ILE A 79 -3.46 -5.52 -9.08
C ILE A 79 -4.33 -6.73 -8.79
N ASN A 80 -3.70 -7.90 -8.72
CA ASN A 80 -4.36 -9.17 -8.44
C ASN A 80 -3.80 -9.79 -7.17
N ILE A 81 -4.67 -10.40 -6.38
CA ILE A 81 -4.32 -11.10 -5.14
C ILE A 81 -4.68 -12.58 -5.26
N SER A 82 -3.78 -13.45 -4.79
CA SER A 82 -3.96 -14.91 -4.73
C SER A 82 -3.46 -15.44 -3.39
N PRO A 83 -3.98 -16.56 -2.82
CA PRO A 83 -5.09 -17.37 -3.31
C PRO A 83 -6.43 -16.67 -3.07
N GLY A 84 -7.35 -16.84 -4.02
CA GLY A 84 -8.67 -16.22 -4.01
C GLY A 84 -8.63 -14.86 -4.66
N ASN A 85 -9.27 -14.75 -5.83
CA ASN A 85 -9.54 -13.51 -6.57
C ASN A 85 -10.26 -12.53 -5.64
N ALA A 86 -9.50 -11.85 -4.78
CA ALA A 86 -10.03 -10.92 -3.80
C ALA A 86 -10.81 -9.86 -4.59
N THR A 87 -12.12 -9.82 -4.39
CA THR A 87 -12.97 -8.84 -5.06
C THR A 87 -12.55 -7.47 -4.54
N PRO A 88 -12.13 -6.53 -5.42
CA PRO A 88 -11.81 -5.18 -5.00
C PRO A 88 -13.04 -4.59 -4.29
N VAL A 89 -12.87 -4.12 -3.05
CA VAL A 89 -13.98 -3.60 -2.22
C VAL A 89 -14.29 -2.19 -2.64
N LEU A 90 -13.25 -1.46 -3.07
CA LEU A 90 -13.33 -0.05 -3.38
C LEU A 90 -12.55 0.30 -4.64
N PRO A 91 -12.98 1.39 -5.30
CA PRO A 91 -12.36 1.98 -6.48
C PRO A 91 -10.86 2.25 -6.33
N VAL A 92 -10.14 2.28 -7.45
CA VAL A 92 -8.80 2.86 -7.54
C VAL A 92 -8.89 4.34 -7.16
N ALA A 93 -8.11 4.76 -6.18
CA ALA A 93 -8.03 6.15 -5.75
C ALA A 93 -6.73 6.79 -6.25
N VAL A 94 -6.85 8.01 -6.77
CA VAL A 94 -5.71 8.84 -7.21
C VAL A 94 -5.89 10.25 -6.66
N ARG A 95 -4.80 10.82 -6.16
CA ARG A 95 -4.75 12.23 -5.77
C ARG A 95 -4.18 13.04 -6.93
N GLU A 96 -4.89 14.07 -7.34
CA GLU A 96 -4.50 14.95 -8.45
C GLU A 96 -4.74 16.40 -8.06
N ASP A 97 -3.67 17.21 -8.00
CA ASP A 97 -3.74 18.68 -7.85
C ASP A 97 -4.72 19.17 -6.75
N GLY A 98 -4.77 18.46 -5.60
CA GLY A 98 -5.65 18.79 -4.47
C GLY A 98 -7.05 18.17 -4.54
N SER A 99 -7.40 17.46 -5.61
CA SER A 99 -8.63 16.69 -5.77
C SER A 99 -8.35 15.19 -5.59
N ASN A 100 -9.28 14.48 -4.93
CA ASN A 100 -9.22 13.02 -4.80
C ASN A 100 -10.21 12.41 -5.79
N TYR A 101 -9.71 11.68 -6.78
CA TYR A 101 -10.51 10.91 -7.72
C TYR A 101 -10.59 9.45 -7.27
N GLN A 102 -11.78 8.87 -7.40
CA GLN A 102 -12.04 7.46 -7.11
C GLN A 102 -12.85 6.88 -8.28
N ALA A 103 -12.40 5.75 -8.83
CA ALA A 103 -13.11 5.05 -9.90
C ALA A 103 -13.10 3.53 -9.71
N SER A 104 -14.21 2.85 -10.00
CA SER A 104 -14.41 1.41 -9.69
C SER A 104 -13.33 0.49 -10.26
N CYS A 105 -12.64 0.92 -11.32
CA CYS A 105 -11.45 0.29 -11.85
C CYS A 105 -10.51 1.34 -12.44
N TYR A 106 -9.26 0.95 -12.70
CA TYR A 106 -8.26 1.81 -13.32
C TYR A 106 -8.74 2.39 -14.66
N ASN A 107 -9.43 1.60 -15.47
CA ASN A 107 -9.92 2.02 -16.78
C ASN A 107 -10.92 3.19 -16.70
N ALA A 108 -11.69 3.28 -15.61
CA ALA A 108 -12.67 4.34 -15.38
C ALA A 108 -12.04 5.65 -14.85
N LEU A 109 -10.75 5.68 -14.52
CA LEU A 109 -10.07 6.91 -14.13
C LEU A 109 -9.95 7.88 -15.32
N PRO A 110 -10.00 9.22 -15.07
CA PRO A 110 -9.73 10.22 -16.09
C PRO A 110 -8.37 9.99 -16.76
N CYS A 111 -8.27 10.30 -18.06
CA CYS A 111 -7.01 10.13 -18.80
C CYS A 111 -5.86 10.95 -18.20
N LYS A 112 -6.14 12.13 -17.63
CA LYS A 112 -5.14 12.99 -16.99
C LYS A 112 -4.51 12.31 -15.78
N SER A 113 -5.30 11.58 -14.98
CA SER A 113 -4.84 10.87 -13.78
C SER A 113 -4.03 9.60 -14.10
N LYS A 114 -3.96 9.18 -15.38
CA LYS A 114 -3.15 8.04 -15.86
C LYS A 114 -1.78 8.47 -16.40
N MET A 115 -1.53 9.76 -16.50
CA MET A 115 -0.25 10.30 -16.95
C MET A 115 0.65 10.56 -15.75
N LEU A 116 1.86 10.00 -15.79
CA LEU A 116 2.91 10.28 -14.83
C LEU A 116 3.80 11.39 -15.40
N GLU A 117 4.04 12.44 -14.62
CA GLU A 117 4.77 13.63 -15.03
C GLU A 117 6.05 13.81 -14.20
N PRO A 118 7.15 14.28 -14.80
CA PRO A 118 8.35 14.65 -14.05
C PRO A 118 8.04 15.74 -13.01
N LEU A 119 8.71 15.66 -11.85
CA LEU A 119 8.64 16.67 -10.77
C LEU A 119 7.26 16.85 -10.10
N LYS A 120 6.23 16.11 -10.53
CA LYS A 120 4.93 16.12 -9.87
C LYS A 120 4.97 15.27 -8.61
N GLN A 121 4.60 15.88 -7.49
CA GLN A 121 4.56 15.24 -6.18
C GLN A 121 3.32 14.34 -6.05
N ASP A 122 3.37 13.39 -5.12
CA ASP A 122 2.24 12.54 -4.71
C ASP A 122 1.58 11.71 -5.84
N GLN A 123 2.35 11.21 -6.81
CA GLN A 123 1.85 10.36 -7.89
C GLN A 123 1.75 8.89 -7.44
N HIS A 124 0.66 8.57 -6.73
CA HIS A 124 0.37 7.22 -6.25
C HIS A 124 -1.07 6.79 -6.57
N PHE A 125 -1.24 5.47 -6.68
CA PHE A 125 -2.52 4.81 -6.91
C PHE A 125 -2.82 3.88 -5.75
N THR A 126 -3.98 4.00 -5.14
CA THR A 126 -4.38 3.13 -4.03
C THR A 126 -5.45 2.16 -4.48
N PHE A 127 -5.22 0.87 -4.21
CA PHE A 127 -6.14 -0.23 -4.51
C PHE A 127 -6.51 -0.95 -3.22
N THR A 128 -7.81 -1.06 -2.94
CA THR A 128 -8.30 -1.62 -1.68
C THR A 128 -9.10 -2.91 -1.92
N PHE A 129 -8.75 -3.97 -1.20
CA PHE A 129 -9.28 -5.32 -1.39
C PHE A 129 -9.88 -5.90 -0.12
N ASN A 130 -10.94 -6.71 -0.28
CA ASN A 130 -11.53 -7.48 0.81
C ASN A 130 -10.76 -8.78 0.93
N THR A 131 -10.17 -9.02 2.08
CA THR A 131 -9.58 -10.31 2.40
C THR A 131 -10.42 -11.09 3.41
N SER A 132 -11.63 -10.64 3.79
CA SER A 132 -12.48 -11.34 4.78
C SER A 132 -12.87 -12.75 4.37
N LYS A 133 -12.96 -13.01 3.06
CA LYS A 133 -13.27 -14.33 2.50
C LYS A 133 -12.02 -15.22 2.36
N LEU A 134 -10.83 -14.70 2.64
CA LEU A 134 -9.58 -15.44 2.55
C LEU A 134 -9.28 -16.08 3.91
N HIS A 135 -9.27 -17.41 3.94
CA HIS A 135 -9.00 -18.18 5.17
C HIS A 135 -7.52 -18.18 5.58
N THR A 136 -6.66 -17.47 4.85
CA THR A 136 -5.22 -17.38 5.10
C THR A 136 -4.72 -15.96 4.89
N LYS A 137 -3.80 -15.50 5.76
CA LYS A 137 -3.07 -14.23 5.61
C LYS A 137 -1.81 -14.35 4.77
N ARG A 138 -1.77 -15.36 3.88
CA ARG A 138 -0.69 -15.57 2.93
C ARG A 138 -1.22 -15.18 1.56
N TYR A 139 -0.65 -14.13 1.00
CA TYR A 139 -1.10 -13.57 -0.27
C TYR A 139 0.06 -13.49 -1.25
N MET A 140 -0.25 -13.48 -2.53
CA MET A 140 0.65 -13.11 -3.60
C MET A 140 0.01 -11.92 -4.30
N VAL A 141 0.61 -10.75 -4.13
CA VAL A 141 0.19 -9.54 -4.84
C VAL A 141 0.92 -9.50 -6.17
N THR A 142 0.17 -9.53 -7.26
CA THR A 142 0.71 -9.36 -8.61
C THR A 142 0.32 -7.99 -9.12
N ILE A 143 1.31 -7.16 -9.42
CA ILE A 143 1.15 -5.83 -10.01
C ILE A 143 1.61 -5.91 -11.45
N LYS A 144 0.78 -5.45 -12.39
CA LYS A 144 1.15 -5.37 -13.81
C LYS A 144 0.63 -4.09 -14.42
N GLY A 145 1.32 -3.61 -15.44
CA GLY A 145 0.90 -2.44 -16.20
C GLY A 145 1.78 -2.24 -17.42
N ASP A 146 1.34 -1.33 -18.28
CA ASP A 146 2.02 -0.92 -19.50
C ASP A 146 2.35 0.57 -19.44
N ILE A 147 3.47 0.96 -20.02
CA ILE A 147 3.89 2.36 -20.16
C ILE A 147 4.01 2.71 -21.63
N VAL A 148 3.58 3.92 -21.97
CA VAL A 148 3.65 4.47 -23.32
C VAL A 148 4.17 5.91 -23.28
N ASN A 149 5.18 6.23 -24.08
CA ASN A 149 5.72 7.58 -24.24
C ASN A 149 6.21 7.79 -25.68
N GLY A 150 5.53 8.64 -26.46
CA GLY A 150 6.00 9.14 -27.77
C GLY A 150 6.33 8.12 -28.87
N GLY A 151 6.19 6.81 -28.60
CA GLY A 151 6.64 5.70 -29.46
C GLY A 151 7.29 4.54 -28.68
N PHE A 152 7.76 4.78 -27.47
CA PHE A 152 8.23 3.73 -26.56
C PHE A 152 7.04 3.04 -25.88
N LYS A 153 7.05 1.70 -25.88
CA LYS A 153 6.09 0.87 -25.15
C LYS A 153 6.83 -0.21 -24.36
N SER A 154 6.56 -0.30 -23.07
CA SER A 154 7.10 -1.37 -22.22
C SER A 154 6.04 -1.85 -21.24
N SER A 155 6.13 -3.11 -20.83
CA SER A 155 5.24 -3.72 -19.85
C SER A 155 6.05 -4.11 -18.62
N PHE A 156 5.47 -3.95 -17.44
CA PHE A 156 6.07 -4.40 -16.20
C PHE A 156 5.14 -5.36 -15.47
N ARG A 157 5.75 -6.30 -14.74
CA ARG A 157 5.04 -7.24 -13.87
C ARG A 157 5.91 -7.55 -12.67
N LYS A 158 5.32 -7.46 -11.48
CA LYS A 158 5.95 -7.80 -10.21
C LYS A 158 5.03 -8.70 -9.42
N GLN A 159 5.60 -9.69 -8.75
CA GLN A 159 4.90 -10.57 -7.83
C GLN A 159 5.54 -10.46 -6.46
N ILE A 160 4.74 -10.19 -5.44
CA ILE A 160 5.18 -9.92 -4.08
C ILE A 160 4.49 -10.93 -3.16
N PRO A 161 5.22 -11.93 -2.63
CA PRO A 161 4.67 -12.86 -1.67
C PRO A 161 4.55 -12.19 -0.29
N ILE A 162 3.32 -12.06 0.20
CA ILE A 162 3.00 -11.67 1.56
C ILE A 162 2.86 -12.93 2.40
N GLN A 163 3.71 -13.06 3.42
CA GLN A 163 3.56 -14.09 4.43
C GLN A 163 3.50 -13.41 5.80
N GLU A 164 2.58 -13.84 6.65
CA GLU A 164 2.37 -13.35 8.03
C GLU A 164 3.66 -13.36 8.89
N LYS A 165 4.70 -14.10 8.49
CA LYS A 165 6.02 -14.10 9.15
C LYS A 165 6.92 -12.89 8.86
N ALA A 166 6.64 -12.08 7.84
CA ALA A 166 7.46 -10.92 7.47
C ALA A 166 6.94 -9.58 8.04
N VAL A 167 5.98 -9.64 8.97
CA VAL A 167 5.26 -8.46 9.49
C VAL A 167 5.96 -7.77 10.67
N PHE A 168 7.12 -8.27 11.09
CA PHE A 168 7.91 -7.66 12.14
C PHE A 168 9.32 -7.41 11.62
N LEU A 169 9.58 -6.25 11.03
CA LEU A 169 10.91 -5.63 10.97
C LEU A 169 10.83 -4.27 10.25
N GLU A 170 10.35 -3.25 10.94
CA GLU A 170 10.98 -1.93 10.94
C GLU A 170 10.70 -1.28 12.29
N ARG A 171 11.70 -1.39 13.19
CA ARG A 171 12.02 -0.54 14.36
C ARG A 171 12.67 -1.40 15.46
N ASN A 172 13.90 -1.82 15.19
CA ASN A 172 14.95 -1.81 16.20
C ASN A 172 15.80 -0.57 15.95
#